data_AF-A0A1V6EJD1-F1
#
_entry.id   AF-A0A1V6EJD1-F1
#
_cell.length_a   1.000
_cell.length_b   1.000
_cell.length_c   1.000
_cell.angle_alpha   90.00
_cell.angle_beta   90.00
_cell.angle_gamma   90.00
#
_symmetry.space_group_name_H-M   'P 1'
#
loop_
_entity.id
_entity.type
_entity.pdbx_description
1 polymer ?
#
loop_
_entity_poly.entity_id
_entity_poly.type
_entity_poly.pdbx_seq_one_letter_code
_entity_poly.pdbx_strand_id
1 'polypeptide(L)'
;MSTPEIDVRVEPRYLPEESDPLQETYGFAYTITLSNHGEVPAQLISRHWIILDADGHREEVRGLGVVGHQPLLKPGEGFEYTSGCRLRTPTGTMEGTYFFVKEDGASFEVPIPRFTLDATGQTGGRVLH
;
A
#
# COMPACT_ATOMS: atom_id res chain seq x y z
N MET A 1 7.71 1.19 -23.57
CA MET A 1 8.12 1.09 -22.15
C MET A 1 8.11 -0.38 -21.80
N SER A 2 9.16 -0.90 -21.15
CA SER A 2 9.25 -2.31 -20.75
C SER A 2 8.33 -2.55 -19.53
N THR A 3 7.66 -3.69 -19.49
CA THR A 3 6.87 -4.12 -18.33
C THR A 3 7.80 -4.32 -17.12
N PRO A 4 7.47 -3.79 -15.93
CA PRO A 4 8.26 -4.04 -14.73
C PRO A 4 8.25 -5.54 -14.38
N GLU A 5 9.34 -6.03 -13.79
CA GLU A 5 9.46 -7.46 -13.41
C GLU A 5 8.41 -7.85 -12.37
N ILE A 6 8.15 -6.97 -11.40
CA ILE A 6 7.04 -7.09 -10.45
C ILE A 6 6.10 -5.91 -10.66
N ASP A 7 4.84 -6.19 -11.02
CA ASP A 7 3.77 -5.21 -11.06
C ASP A 7 3.14 -5.05 -9.67
N VAL A 8 2.83 -3.81 -9.29
CA VAL A 8 2.21 -3.47 -8.01
C VAL A 8 0.94 -2.67 -8.29
N ARG A 9 -0.21 -3.25 -7.98
CA ARG A 9 -1.51 -2.58 -8.04
C ARG A 9 -2.00 -2.28 -6.65
N VAL A 10 -2.62 -1.12 -6.49
CA VAL A 10 -3.12 -0.65 -5.20
C VAL A 10 -4.55 -0.17 -5.34
N GLU A 11 -5.41 -0.62 -4.42
CA GLU A 11 -6.81 -0.23 -4.32
C GLU A 11 -7.09 0.31 -2.91
N PRO A 12 -7.04 1.63 -2.71
CA PRO A 12 -7.37 2.25 -1.42
C PRO A 12 -8.88 2.34 -1.21
N ARG A 13 -9.32 2.21 0.04
CA ARG A 13 -10.69 2.46 0.48
C ARG A 13 -10.73 3.18 1.82
N TYR A 14 -11.62 4.17 1.93
CA TYR A 14 -11.95 4.78 3.22
C TYR A 14 -12.80 3.83 4.07
N LEU A 15 -12.62 3.88 5.40
CA LEU A 15 -13.32 3.05 6.38
C LEU A 15 -14.14 3.92 7.34
N PRO A 16 -15.41 4.24 7.02
CA PRO A 16 -16.24 5.06 7.90
C PRO A 16 -16.37 4.51 9.32
N GLU A 17 -16.52 3.18 9.45
CA GLU A 17 -16.68 2.48 10.74
C GLU A 17 -15.41 2.50 11.62
N GLU A 18 -14.24 2.77 11.03
CA GLU A 18 -12.95 2.88 11.74
C GLU A 18 -12.49 4.35 11.86
N SER A 19 -13.38 5.29 11.56
CA SER A 19 -13.08 6.72 11.51
C SER A 19 -13.93 7.51 12.50
N ASP A 20 -13.35 8.58 13.02
CA ASP A 20 -14.03 9.62 13.79
C ASP A 20 -13.54 10.99 13.29
N PRO A 21 -14.25 11.60 12.34
CA PRO A 21 -13.89 12.93 11.82
C PRO A 21 -13.92 14.03 12.88
N LEU A 22 -14.70 13.87 13.97
CA LEU A 22 -14.71 14.84 15.07
C LEU A 22 -13.45 14.75 15.93
N GLN A 23 -12.72 13.63 15.85
CA GLN A 23 -11.45 13.39 16.54
C GLN A 23 -10.28 13.29 15.56
N GLU A 24 -10.43 13.85 14.35
CA GLU A 24 -9.37 13.88 13.32
C GLU A 24 -8.76 12.49 13.09
N THR A 25 -9.60 11.46 13.04
CA THR A 25 -9.16 10.08 12.83
C THR A 25 -9.84 9.52 11.60
N TYR A 26 -9.08 9.30 10.53
CA TYR A 26 -9.57 8.77 9.27
C TYR A 26 -8.90 7.43 8.99
N GLY A 27 -9.66 6.35 9.10
CA GLY A 27 -9.24 4.99 8.80
C GLY A 27 -9.31 4.69 7.31
N PHE A 28 -8.24 4.08 6.78
CA PHE A 28 -8.19 3.61 5.41
C PHE A 28 -7.68 2.16 5.37
N ALA A 29 -8.23 1.37 4.46
CA ALA A 29 -7.61 0.13 4.02
C ALA A 29 -7.06 0.30 2.62
N TYR A 30 -6.07 -0.52 2.28
CA TYR A 30 -5.56 -0.64 0.92
C TYR A 30 -5.32 -2.10 0.61
N THR A 31 -5.79 -2.55 -0.55
CA THR A 31 -5.46 -3.88 -1.08
C THR A 31 -4.33 -3.72 -2.08
N ILE A 32 -3.30 -4.57 -1.96
CA ILE A 32 -2.17 -4.61 -2.88
C ILE A 32 -2.14 -5.95 -3.56
N THR A 33 -2.03 -5.93 -4.88
CA THR A 33 -1.78 -7.11 -5.70
C THR A 33 -0.40 -6.99 -6.31
N LEU A 34 0.47 -7.93 -5.97
CA LEU A 34 1.80 -8.12 -6.55
C LEU A 34 1.69 -9.17 -7.65
N SER A 35 2.25 -8.91 -8.83
CA SER A 35 2.30 -9.88 -9.93
C SER A 35 3.72 -10.01 -10.47
N ASN A 36 4.25 -11.23 -10.53
CA ASN A 36 5.57 -11.46 -11.12
C ASN A 36 5.44 -11.68 -12.64
N HIS A 37 5.88 -10.71 -13.42
CA HIS A 37 5.97 -10.77 -14.88
C HIS A 37 7.40 -11.07 -15.36
N GLY A 38 8.34 -11.29 -14.44
CA GLY A 38 9.71 -11.72 -14.72
C GLY A 38 9.81 -13.17 -15.16
N GLU A 39 11.04 -13.55 -15.53
CA GLU A 39 11.35 -14.90 -16.00
C GLU A 39 11.82 -15.83 -14.87
N VAL A 40 12.09 -15.29 -13.68
CA VAL A 40 12.59 -16.05 -12.52
C VAL A 40 11.78 -15.78 -11.26
N PRO A 41 11.80 -16.70 -10.26
CA PRO A 41 11.18 -16.45 -8.97
C PRO A 41 11.82 -15.29 -8.21
N ALA A 42 11.01 -14.52 -7.50
CA ALA A 42 11.46 -13.41 -6.66
C ALA A 42 10.69 -13.39 -5.32
N GLN A 43 11.41 -13.19 -4.22
CA GLN A 43 10.85 -13.15 -2.87
C GLN A 43 10.80 -11.73 -2.34
N LEU A 44 9.63 -11.32 -1.82
CA LEU A 44 9.50 -10.06 -1.09
C LEU A 44 10.13 -10.22 0.30
N ILE A 45 11.10 -9.38 0.61
CA ILE A 45 11.84 -9.42 1.87
C ILE A 45 11.38 -8.34 2.84
N SER A 46 11.24 -7.10 2.38
CA SER A 46 10.85 -5.97 3.23
C SER A 46 10.10 -4.89 2.47
N ARG A 47 9.48 -3.98 3.22
CA ARG A 47 8.76 -2.82 2.72
C ARG A 47 9.24 -1.54 3.40
N HIS A 48 9.18 -0.45 2.67
CA HIS A 48 9.31 0.91 3.17
C HIS A 48 8.14 1.72 2.62
N TRP A 49 7.38 2.34 3.51
CA TRP A 49 6.28 3.23 3.20
C TRP A 49 6.64 4.66 3.58
N ILE A 50 6.16 5.59 2.76
CA ILE A 50 6.10 7.02 3.03
C ILE A 50 4.62 7.40 2.99
N ILE A 51 4.14 7.96 4.09
CA ILE A 51 2.76 8.39 4.27
C ILE A 51 2.79 9.90 4.47
N LEU A 52 2.02 10.63 3.67
CA LEU A 52 1.93 12.09 3.73
C LEU A 52 0.46 12.49 3.89
N ASP A 53 0.15 13.13 5.01
CA ASP A 53 -1.18 13.69 5.25
C ASP A 53 -1.35 15.06 4.51
N ALA A 54 -2.57 15.60 4.50
CA ALA A 54 -2.86 16.84 3.77
C ALA A 54 -2.23 18.10 4.39
N ASP A 55 -1.86 18.04 5.67
CA ASP A 55 -1.18 19.12 6.39
C ASP A 55 0.34 19.09 6.20
N GLY A 56 0.85 18.08 5.48
CA GLY A 56 2.25 17.91 5.18
C GLY A 56 3.03 17.11 6.23
N HIS A 57 2.36 16.47 7.19
CA HIS A 57 3.04 15.54 8.10
C HIS A 57 3.43 14.28 7.35
N ARG A 58 4.72 13.94 7.44
CA ARG A 58 5.32 12.76 6.82
C ARG A 58 5.63 11.71 7.88
N GLU A 59 5.16 10.50 7.65
CA GLU A 59 5.51 9.30 8.42
C GLU A 59 6.22 8.29 7.52
N GLU A 60 7.21 7.59 8.07
CA GLU A 60 7.88 6.49 7.38
C GLU A 60 7.75 5.20 8.17
N VAL A 61 7.31 4.14 7.49
CA VAL A 61 7.14 2.81 8.10
C VAL A 61 8.03 1.82 7.37
N ARG A 62 8.92 1.15 8.10
CA ARG A 62 9.79 0.09 7.57
C ARG A 62 9.50 -1.21 8.30
N GLY A 63 9.56 -2.32 7.57
CA GLY A 63 9.36 -3.63 8.19
C GLY A 63 9.63 -4.79 7.26
N LEU A 64 9.85 -5.96 7.85
CA LEU A 64 10.00 -7.21 7.12
C LEU A 64 8.65 -7.68 6.59
N GLY A 65 8.68 -8.23 5.38
CA GLY A 65 7.54 -8.81 4.70
C GLY A 65 6.37 -7.84 4.49
N VAL A 66 5.20 -8.42 4.29
CA VAL A 66 3.88 -7.79 4.21
C VAL A 66 2.91 -8.63 5.02
N VAL A 67 2.14 -8.01 5.92
CA VAL A 67 1.15 -8.72 6.77
C VAL A 67 1.66 -10.00 7.45
N GLY A 68 2.95 -10.06 7.81
CA GLY A 68 3.59 -11.23 8.43
C GLY A 68 4.14 -12.27 7.45
N HIS A 69 4.03 -12.04 6.14
CA HIS A 69 4.49 -12.94 5.08
C HIS A 69 5.65 -12.34 4.27
N GLN A 70 6.53 -13.21 3.77
CA GLN A 70 7.57 -12.89 2.78
C GLN A 70 7.34 -13.75 1.53
N PRO A 71 6.33 -13.44 0.70
CA PRO A 71 5.91 -14.30 -0.39
C PRO A 71 7.02 -14.47 -1.43
N LEU A 72 7.23 -15.72 -1.84
CA LEU A 72 8.03 -16.08 -3.02
C LEU A 72 7.06 -16.20 -4.19
N LEU A 73 7.25 -15.36 -5.22
CA LEU A 73 6.41 -15.33 -6.41
C LEU A 73 7.15 -15.95 -7.57
N LYS A 74 6.64 -17.05 -8.14
CA LYS A 74 7.16 -17.59 -9.40
C LYS A 74 6.68 -16.76 -10.59
N PRO A 75 7.31 -16.89 -11.77
CA PRO A 75 6.80 -16.28 -13.00
C PRO A 75 5.32 -16.56 -13.22
N GLY A 76 4.53 -15.51 -13.42
CA GLY A 76 3.08 -15.57 -13.62
C GLY A 76 2.24 -15.70 -12.34
N GLU A 77 2.86 -15.88 -11.17
CA GLU A 77 2.14 -15.88 -9.89
C GLU A 77 1.94 -14.46 -9.36
N GLY A 78 0.94 -14.32 -8.50
CA GLY A 78 0.68 -13.11 -7.76
C GLY A 78 0.35 -13.36 -6.30
N PHE A 79 0.43 -12.31 -5.50
CA PHE A 79 0.07 -12.31 -4.10
C PHE A 79 -0.72 -11.06 -3.78
N GLU A 80 -1.87 -11.26 -3.12
CA GLU A 80 -2.77 -10.19 -2.73
C GLU A 80 -2.84 -10.10 -1.21
N TYR A 81 -2.84 -8.88 -0.69
CA TYR A 81 -3.10 -8.64 0.72
C TYR A 81 -3.77 -7.30 0.96
N THR A 82 -4.54 -7.22 2.04
CA THR A 82 -5.13 -5.97 2.52
C THR A 82 -4.48 -5.58 3.84
N SER A 83 -4.16 -4.29 3.98
CA SER A 83 -3.72 -3.70 5.25
C SER A 83 -4.40 -2.35 5.44
N GLY A 84 -4.06 -1.62 6.50
CA GLY A 84 -4.68 -0.34 6.82
C GLY A 84 -3.70 0.68 7.38
N CYS A 85 -4.13 1.92 7.35
CA CYS A 85 -3.46 3.05 7.98
C CYS A 85 -4.50 4.03 8.52
N ARG A 86 -4.06 4.97 9.35
CA ARG A 86 -4.89 6.07 9.84
C ARG A 86 -4.21 7.39 9.51
N LEU A 87 -4.99 8.35 9.06
CA LEU A 87 -4.55 9.73 8.87
C LEU A 87 -5.27 10.66 9.84
N ARG A 88 -4.65 11.82 10.08
CA ARG A 88 -5.26 12.93 10.81
C ARG A 88 -6.12 13.83 9.93
N THR A 89 -5.93 13.74 8.62
CA THR A 89 -6.65 14.52 7.62
C THR A 89 -7.55 13.62 6.76
N PRO A 90 -8.63 14.15 6.17
CA PRO A 90 -9.53 13.38 5.31
C PRO A 90 -8.89 12.95 3.99
N THR A 91 -7.75 13.54 3.62
CA THR A 91 -6.99 13.16 2.43
C THR A 91 -5.51 12.99 2.77
N GLY A 92 -4.81 12.21 1.94
CA GLY A 92 -3.37 12.05 2.02
C GLY A 92 -2.87 11.19 0.88
N THR A 93 -1.58 10.89 0.89
CA THR A 93 -0.95 10.01 -0.09
C THR A 93 -0.06 8.99 0.59
N MET A 94 0.07 7.84 -0.05
CA MET A 94 1.02 6.81 0.32
C MET A 94 1.83 6.42 -0.91
N GLU A 95 3.11 6.18 -0.71
CA GLU A 95 4.02 5.60 -1.71
C GLU A 95 5.10 4.81 -0.99
N GLY A 96 5.89 4.03 -1.72
CA GLY A 96 6.89 3.23 -1.04
C GLY A 96 7.74 2.40 -1.97
N THR A 97 8.39 1.41 -1.37
CA THR A 97 9.30 0.50 -2.07
C THR A 97 9.29 -0.85 -1.38
N TYR A 98 9.19 -1.92 -2.17
CA TYR A 98 9.51 -3.26 -1.72
C TYR A 98 10.95 -3.61 -2.08
N PHE A 99 11.60 -4.35 -1.18
CA PHE A 99 12.87 -4.99 -1.44
C PHE A 99 12.65 -6.46 -1.75
N PHE A 100 13.10 -6.89 -2.92
CA PHE A 100 13.00 -8.26 -3.42
C PHE A 100 14.37 -8.90 -3.58
N VAL A 101 14.41 -10.23 -3.46
CA VAL A 101 15.58 -11.05 -3.75
C VAL A 101 15.18 -12.17 -4.70
N LYS A 102 15.95 -12.38 -5.77
CA LYS A 102 15.79 -13.47 -6.73
C LYS A 102 16.42 -14.76 -6.21
N GLU A 103 16.13 -15.88 -6.86
CA GLU A 103 16.66 -17.19 -6.48
C GLU A 103 18.20 -17.27 -6.54
N ASP A 104 18.83 -16.51 -7.45
CA ASP A 104 20.29 -16.41 -7.57
C ASP A 104 20.94 -15.49 -6.50
N GLY A 105 20.13 -14.91 -5.61
CA GLY A 105 20.56 -13.98 -4.58
C GLY A 105 20.65 -12.52 -5.02
N ALA A 106 20.40 -12.21 -6.30
CA ALA A 106 20.36 -10.83 -6.77
C ALA A 106 19.18 -10.08 -6.16
N SER A 107 19.44 -8.92 -5.58
CA SER A 107 18.41 -8.08 -4.98
C SER A 107 18.00 -6.92 -5.88
N PHE A 108 16.74 -6.51 -5.78
CA PHE A 108 16.23 -5.35 -6.49
C PHE A 108 15.09 -4.68 -5.71
N GLU A 109 14.81 -3.44 -6.07
CA GLU A 109 13.74 -2.63 -5.49
C GLU A 109 12.57 -2.51 -6.46
N VAL A 110 11.35 -2.58 -5.92
CA VAL A 110 10.10 -2.43 -6.67
C VAL A 110 9.35 -1.23 -6.09
N PRO A 111 9.20 -0.13 -6.84
CA PRO A 111 8.47 1.03 -6.35
C PRO A 111 6.99 0.71 -6.21
N ILE A 112 6.39 1.17 -5.13
CA ILE A 112 4.95 1.20 -4.95
C ILE A 112 4.48 2.57 -5.46
N PRO A 113 3.64 2.63 -6.50
CA PRO A 113 3.20 3.91 -7.06
C PRO A 113 2.47 4.73 -6.00
N ARG A 114 2.64 6.05 -6.05
CA ARG A 114 1.89 6.95 -5.18
C ARG A 114 0.40 6.81 -5.45
N PHE A 115 -0.38 6.62 -4.39
CA PHE A 115 -1.84 6.59 -4.45
C PHE A 115 -2.44 7.54 -3.41
N THR A 116 -3.66 7.98 -3.69
CA THR A 116 -4.41 8.91 -2.85
C THR A 116 -5.30 8.14 -1.88
N LEU A 117 -5.33 8.61 -0.64
CA LEU A 117 -6.32 8.27 0.36
C LEU A 117 -7.33 9.43 0.40
N ASP A 118 -8.61 9.14 0.21
CA ASP A 118 -9.65 10.16 0.10
C ASP A 118 -10.94 9.75 0.81
N ALA A 119 -11.29 10.48 1.87
CA ALA A 119 -12.55 10.34 2.60
C ALA A 119 -13.62 11.37 2.15
N THR A 120 -13.27 12.35 1.31
CA THR A 120 -14.13 13.50 1.01
C THR A 120 -15.40 13.11 0.28
N GLY A 121 -15.34 12.10 -0.59
CA GLY A 121 -16.49 11.57 -1.34
C GLY A 121 -17.56 10.84 -0.52
N GLN A 122 -17.29 10.50 0.74
CA GLN A 122 -18.20 9.79 1.64
C GLN A 122 -18.71 10.65 2.82
N THR A 123 -18.20 11.87 2.97
CA THR A 123 -18.62 12.83 4.03
C THR A 123 -20.05 13.39 3.87
N GLY A 124 -20.83 12.87 2.91
CA GLY A 124 -22.17 13.36 2.52
C GLY A 124 -23.36 12.61 3.15
N GLY A 125 -23.17 11.84 4.22
CA GLY A 125 -24.26 11.17 4.94
C GLY A 125 -25.02 12.09 5.89
N ARG A 126 -25.85 13.00 5.36
CA ARG A 126 -26.75 13.83 6.16
C ARG A 126 -27.89 12.96 6.73
N VAL A 127 -27.81 12.57 8.00
CA VAL A 127 -28.98 12.04 8.72
C VAL A 127 -29.91 13.23 8.98
N LEU A 128 -31.05 13.25 8.28
CA LEU A 128 -32.16 14.14 8.58
C LEU A 128 -32.92 13.54 9.78
N HIS A 129 -32.94 14.25 10.90
CA HIS A 129 -33.99 14.16 11.93
C HIS A 129 -34.79 15.45 11.90
#